data_AF-A0A6L9KWB6-F1
#
_entry.id   AF-A0A6L9KWB6-F1
#
_cell.length_a   1.000
_cell.length_b   1.000
_cell.length_c   1.000
_cell.angle_alpha   90.00
_cell.angle_beta   90.00
_cell.angle_gamma   90.00
#
_symmetry.space_group_name_H-M   'P 1'
#
loop_
_entity.id
_entity.type
_entity.pdbx_description
1 polymer ?
#
loop_
_entity_poly.entity_id
_entity_poly.type
_entity_poly.pdbx_seq_one_letter_code
_entity_poly.pdbx_strand_id
1 'polypeptide(L)'
;MKRFLIGLTLAALWLAPWTEAAENLLLVPAQNANKAGVTPPLDEASLPMVDRIVAVVNNNVVTYSELNDRTNLIAKQLTRQGVTLPERHILMRQVLEKMVIDAVQMQYAKDAGIKVDDTQLDQSIVRLAEENKLPLAAFRAAVEKEGVTWNKFREEIREEIILAHLREREVENRINVSDSEIDAQIAEENERGGSAQDEFQLAHILISVPENASPERVTQRQRKIQEALDQLNKGMEFAEVAATFSEAPDALKGGDLGWRPAARLPSLFANAASKLKPGEYSGILRSPNGFHILKLVNRRGSEAPAPITQFHVRQILVKTNAEADPNEAINKISSLNARLLGGEDFGKLAT
;
A
#
# COMPACT_ATOMS: atom_id res chain seq x y z
N MET A 1 -6.93 -15.92 3.14
CA MET A 1 -7.20 -15.03 1.98
C MET A 1 -5.93 -14.28 1.63
N LYS A 2 -5.24 -14.69 0.56
CA LYS A 2 -4.01 -14.06 0.07
C LYS A 2 -4.38 -12.71 -0.56
N ARG A 3 -3.99 -11.60 0.06
CA ARG A 3 -4.10 -10.25 -0.54
C ARG A 3 -2.82 -10.02 -1.34
N PHE A 4 -2.90 -10.17 -2.66
CA PHE A 4 -1.86 -9.70 -3.57
C PHE A 4 -1.85 -8.17 -3.54
N LEU A 5 -0.87 -7.56 -2.86
CA LEU A 5 -0.55 -6.15 -3.07
C LEU A 5 0.28 -6.08 -4.36
N ILE A 6 -0.42 -5.97 -5.50
CA ILE A 6 0.20 -5.43 -6.70
C ILE A 6 0.53 -3.97 -6.34
N GLY A 7 1.83 -3.63 -6.36
CA GLY A 7 2.22 -2.23 -6.25
C GLY A 7 1.47 -1.50 -7.37
N LEU A 8 0.71 -0.47 -7.06
CA LEU A 8 -0.06 0.27 -8.06
C LEU A 8 0.60 1.63 -8.21
N THR A 9 1.46 1.80 -9.21
CA THR A 9 2.13 3.10 -9.45
C THR A 9 1.39 4.04 -10.40
N LEU A 10 0.27 3.64 -11.03
CA LEU A 10 -0.64 4.60 -11.67
C LEU A 10 -2.14 4.36 -11.42
N ALA A 11 -2.59 3.14 -11.13
CA ALA A 11 -4.02 2.82 -11.11
C ALA A 11 -4.70 2.81 -9.73
N ALA A 12 -3.97 3.02 -8.63
CA ALA A 12 -4.56 3.14 -7.29
C ALA A 12 -5.01 4.58 -6.98
N LEU A 13 -5.00 5.45 -7.99
CA LEU A 13 -5.56 6.78 -7.87
C LEU A 13 -7.02 6.73 -8.36
N TRP A 14 -7.94 7.07 -7.44
CA TRP A 14 -9.35 7.44 -7.63
C TRP A 14 -10.42 6.35 -7.58
N LEU A 15 -11.05 6.16 -6.40
CA LEU A 15 -12.32 6.83 -6.07
C LEU A 15 -12.34 7.31 -4.62
N ALA A 16 -12.14 8.61 -4.42
CA ALA A 16 -12.77 9.29 -3.29
C ALA A 16 -14.29 9.36 -3.55
N PRO A 17 -15.14 9.23 -2.51
CA PRO A 17 -16.59 9.35 -2.67
C PRO A 17 -16.92 10.74 -3.21
N TRP A 18 -17.60 10.79 -4.36
CA TRP A 18 -18.27 11.99 -4.82
C TRP A 18 -19.31 12.39 -3.77
N THR A 19 -18.99 13.40 -2.96
CA THR A 19 -20.02 14.17 -2.27
C THR A 19 -20.49 15.27 -3.20
N GLU A 20 -21.79 15.24 -3.42
CA GLU A 20 -22.62 16.18 -4.17
C GLU A 20 -22.35 17.63 -3.73
N ALA A 21 -21.90 18.46 -4.67
CA ALA A 21 -21.96 19.92 -4.57
C ALA A 21 -22.26 20.46 -5.97
N ALA A 22 -23.51 20.27 -6.39
CA ALA A 22 -24.13 21.15 -7.36
C ALA A 22 -24.53 22.43 -6.61
N GLU A 23 -24.08 23.59 -7.09
CA GLU A 23 -24.96 24.71 -7.46
C GLU A 23 -24.15 25.95 -7.89
N ASN A 24 -24.54 26.47 -9.05
CA ASN A 24 -24.46 27.86 -9.50
C ASN A 24 -23.13 28.63 -9.38
N LEU A 25 -22.57 28.99 -10.54
CA LEU A 25 -22.48 30.41 -10.91
C LEU A 25 -22.34 30.62 -12.44
N LEU A 26 -23.47 31.03 -13.03
CA LEU A 26 -23.67 32.05 -14.07
C LEU A 26 -22.75 32.12 -15.30
N LEU A 27 -23.39 31.81 -16.44
CA LEU A 27 -23.06 32.24 -17.80
C LEU A 27 -23.00 33.77 -17.92
N VAL A 28 -22.00 34.27 -18.64
CA VAL A 28 -22.01 35.59 -19.28
C VAL A 28 -21.82 35.37 -20.79
N PRO A 29 -22.68 35.93 -21.68
CA PRO A 29 -22.49 35.78 -23.12
C PRO A 29 -21.46 36.80 -23.63
N ALA A 30 -20.51 36.33 -24.44
CA ALA A 30 -19.60 37.20 -25.18
C ALA A 30 -20.33 37.80 -26.40
N GLN A 31 -20.35 39.14 -26.48
CA GLN A 31 -20.80 39.87 -27.66
C GLN A 31 -19.63 40.11 -28.63
N ASN A 32 -19.91 39.84 -29.91
CA ASN A 32 -19.06 40.13 -31.06
C ASN A 32 -18.86 41.64 -31.27
N ALA A 33 -17.63 42.05 -31.60
CA ALA A 33 -17.37 43.24 -32.40
C ALA A 33 -16.17 43.00 -33.34
N ASN A 34 -16.46 42.93 -34.64
CA ASN A 34 -15.50 42.96 -35.74
C ASN A 34 -14.86 44.35 -35.87
N LYS A 35 -13.54 44.44 -36.13
CA LYS A 35 -12.98 44.94 -37.42
C LYS A 35 -11.47 45.20 -37.37
N ALA A 36 -10.89 45.01 -38.57
CA ALA A 36 -9.72 45.66 -39.18
C ALA A 36 -8.39 44.92 -39.10
N GLY A 37 -7.92 44.52 -40.30
CA GLY A 37 -6.74 43.72 -40.53
C GLY A 37 -5.42 44.38 -40.14
N VAL A 38 -4.55 43.53 -39.60
CA VAL A 38 -3.11 43.61 -39.74
C VAL A 38 -2.69 42.19 -40.13
N THR A 39 -2.08 42.05 -41.31
CA THR A 39 -1.44 40.81 -41.74
C THR A 39 -0.40 40.40 -40.69
N PRO A 40 -0.53 39.23 -40.04
CA PRO A 40 0.53 38.76 -39.16
C PRO A 40 1.77 38.43 -40.02
N PRO A 41 2.98 38.76 -39.54
CA PRO A 41 4.21 38.35 -40.21
C PRO A 41 4.25 36.82 -40.28
N LEU A 42 4.72 36.33 -41.44
CA LEU A 42 4.90 34.92 -41.77
C LEU A 42 5.49 34.16 -40.58
N ASP A 43 4.81 33.08 -40.20
CA ASP A 43 5.24 32.08 -39.22
C ASP A 43 6.77 31.89 -39.29
N GLU A 44 7.47 32.38 -38.28
CA GLU A 44 8.73 31.77 -37.87
C GLU A 44 8.36 30.33 -37.52
N ALA A 45 8.60 29.43 -38.48
CA ALA A 45 8.48 28.00 -38.31
C ALA A 45 9.09 27.65 -36.95
N SER A 46 8.23 27.27 -36.02
CA SER A 46 8.63 26.69 -34.74
C SER A 46 9.48 25.47 -35.08
N LEU A 47 10.80 25.64 -35.04
CA LEU A 47 11.73 24.54 -35.23
C LEU A 47 11.28 23.43 -34.26
N PRO A 48 11.03 22.20 -34.75
CA PRO A 48 10.63 21.12 -33.87
C PRO A 48 11.72 20.98 -32.82
N MET A 49 11.36 21.21 -31.55
CA MET A 49 12.28 21.07 -30.43
C MET A 49 12.78 19.63 -30.48
N VAL A 50 14.06 19.43 -30.85
CA VAL A 50 14.65 18.09 -30.92
C VAL A 50 14.68 17.56 -29.50
N ASP A 51 13.86 16.54 -29.24
CA ASP A 51 13.80 15.92 -27.94
C ASP A 51 15.17 15.32 -27.59
N ARG A 52 15.63 15.59 -26.36
CA ARG A 52 16.98 15.25 -25.92
C ARG A 52 16.97 14.03 -25.02
N ILE A 53 18.01 13.24 -25.11
CA ILE A 53 18.22 12.08 -24.24
C ILE A 53 18.74 12.58 -22.88
N VAL A 54 18.07 12.19 -21.80
CA VAL A 54 18.49 12.53 -20.42
C VAL A 54 19.14 11.36 -19.70
N ALA A 55 18.80 10.12 -20.08
CA ALA A 55 19.47 8.92 -19.59
C ALA A 55 19.39 7.78 -20.62
N VAL A 56 20.40 6.91 -20.60
CA VAL A 56 20.42 5.66 -21.36
C VAL A 56 20.49 4.52 -20.35
N VAL A 57 19.53 3.61 -20.42
CA VAL A 57 19.36 2.49 -19.51
C VAL A 57 19.40 1.21 -20.33
N ASN A 58 20.58 0.60 -20.41
CA ASN A 58 20.85 -0.53 -21.31
C ASN A 58 20.44 -0.19 -22.75
N ASN A 59 19.39 -0.82 -23.27
CA ASN A 59 18.85 -0.62 -24.61
C ASN A 59 17.68 0.39 -24.67
N ASN A 60 17.24 0.93 -23.53
CA ASN A 60 16.16 1.90 -23.44
C ASN A 60 16.71 3.30 -23.23
N VAL A 61 16.02 4.30 -23.78
CA VAL A 61 16.42 5.70 -23.71
C VAL A 61 15.30 6.48 -23.03
N VAL A 62 15.65 7.21 -21.98
CA VAL A 62 14.72 8.14 -21.33
C VAL A 62 14.93 9.52 -21.95
N THR A 63 13.87 10.09 -22.53
CA THR A 63 13.92 11.42 -23.14
C THR A 63 13.50 12.51 -22.16
N TYR A 64 13.83 13.76 -22.50
CA TYR A 64 13.46 14.91 -21.68
C TYR A 64 11.95 15.14 -21.68
N SER A 65 11.29 14.96 -22.83
CA SER A 65 9.84 15.07 -22.91
C SER A 65 9.14 14.09 -21.96
N GLU A 66 9.58 12.82 -21.96
CA GLU A 66 9.02 11.78 -21.10
C GLU A 66 9.25 12.11 -19.61
N LEU A 67 10.48 12.49 -19.24
CA LEU A 67 10.80 12.89 -17.88
C LEU A 67 9.93 14.09 -17.44
N ASN A 68 9.78 15.09 -18.31
CA ASN A 68 9.00 16.28 -18.03
C ASN A 68 7.51 15.97 -17.84
N ASP A 69 6.95 15.11 -18.69
CA ASP A 69 5.55 14.69 -18.61
C ASP A 69 5.26 13.90 -17.34
N ARG A 70 6.10 12.91 -17.02
CA ARG A 70 6.01 12.17 -15.75
C ARG A 70 6.19 13.09 -14.54
N THR A 71 7.13 14.03 -14.59
CA THR A 71 7.33 15.04 -13.53
C THR A 71 6.07 15.86 -13.32
N ASN A 72 5.44 16.34 -14.39
CA ASN A 72 4.23 17.16 -14.29
C ASN A 72 3.03 16.35 -13.76
N LEU A 73 2.93 15.07 -14.11
CA LEU A 73 1.90 14.18 -13.57
C LEU A 73 2.06 14.00 -12.06
N ILE A 74 3.27 13.69 -11.60
CA ILE A 74 3.57 13.49 -10.17
C ILE A 74 3.39 14.80 -9.39
N ALA A 75 3.82 15.94 -9.95
CA ALA A 75 3.60 17.23 -9.34
C ALA A 75 2.09 17.52 -9.13
N LYS A 76 1.27 17.29 -10.16
CA LYS A 76 -0.19 17.42 -10.03
C LYS A 76 -0.76 16.51 -8.94
N GLN A 77 -0.28 15.28 -8.86
CA GLN A 77 -0.71 14.33 -7.84
C GLN A 77 -0.35 14.79 -6.42
N LEU A 78 0.90 15.19 -6.20
CA LEU A 78 1.37 15.70 -4.90
C LEU A 78 0.56 16.92 -4.46
N THR A 79 0.31 17.88 -5.37
CA THR A 79 -0.52 19.05 -5.06
C THR A 79 -1.96 18.67 -4.71
N ARG A 80 -2.57 17.69 -5.42
CA ARG A 80 -3.91 17.19 -5.08
C ARG A 80 -3.96 16.49 -3.71
N GLN A 81 -2.84 15.90 -3.29
CA GLN A 81 -2.70 15.29 -1.96
C GLN A 81 -2.38 16.32 -0.86
N GLY A 82 -2.25 17.61 -1.21
CA GLY A 82 -1.87 18.66 -0.26
C GLY A 82 -0.39 18.60 0.15
N VAL A 83 0.45 17.88 -0.60
CA VAL A 83 1.89 17.79 -0.34
C VAL A 83 2.59 18.99 -0.99
N THR A 84 3.36 19.74 -0.20
CA THR A 84 4.24 20.79 -0.69
C THR A 84 5.22 20.20 -1.69
N LEU A 85 5.30 20.82 -2.87
CA LEU A 85 6.18 20.33 -3.93
C LEU A 85 7.63 20.64 -3.60
N PRO A 86 8.54 19.65 -3.67
CA PRO A 86 9.96 19.92 -3.71
C PRO A 86 10.32 20.82 -4.89
N GLU A 87 11.50 21.43 -4.84
CA GLU A 87 12.00 22.19 -5.98
C GLU A 87 12.01 21.33 -7.26
N ARG A 88 11.61 21.93 -8.39
CA ARG A 88 11.40 21.19 -9.65
C ARG A 88 12.59 20.32 -10.04
N HIS A 89 13.81 20.80 -9.86
CA HIS A 89 15.02 20.08 -10.23
C HIS A 89 15.29 18.86 -9.31
N ILE A 90 14.87 18.92 -8.04
CA ILE A 90 14.91 17.79 -7.10
C ILE A 90 13.87 16.76 -7.52
N LEU A 91 12.63 17.22 -7.74
CA LEU A 91 11.54 16.34 -8.17
C LEU A 91 11.91 15.62 -9.48
N MET A 92 12.40 16.35 -10.50
CA MET A 92 12.85 15.76 -11.77
C MET A 92 13.94 14.70 -11.56
N ARG A 93 14.88 14.92 -10.63
CA ARG A 93 15.90 13.91 -10.31
C ARG A 93 15.28 12.65 -9.72
N GLN A 94 14.33 12.81 -8.81
CA GLN A 94 13.62 11.68 -8.18
C GLN A 94 12.79 10.90 -9.19
N VAL A 95 12.09 11.61 -10.08
CA VAL A 95 11.34 10.98 -11.18
C VAL A 95 12.29 10.24 -12.12
N LEU A 96 13.43 10.84 -12.49
CA LEU A 96 14.41 10.20 -13.35
C LEU A 96 14.97 8.92 -12.72
N GLU A 97 15.34 8.96 -11.43
CA GLU A 97 15.83 7.78 -10.71
C GLU A 97 14.78 6.66 -10.73
N LYS A 98 13.51 6.98 -10.45
CA LYS A 98 12.40 6.02 -10.53
C LYS A 98 12.24 5.44 -11.94
N MET A 99 12.29 6.28 -12.97
CA MET A 99 12.22 5.83 -14.38
C MET A 99 13.37 4.90 -14.75
N VAL A 100 14.58 5.18 -14.29
CA VAL A 100 15.75 4.34 -14.53
C VAL A 100 15.56 2.97 -13.88
N ILE A 101 15.15 2.93 -12.60
CA ILE A 101 14.89 1.68 -11.88
C ILE A 101 13.81 0.86 -12.59
N ASP A 102 12.70 1.49 -12.98
CA ASP A 102 11.61 0.82 -13.67
C ASP A 102 12.07 0.25 -15.02
N ALA A 103 12.85 1.02 -15.78
CA ALA A 103 13.38 0.58 -17.07
C ALA A 103 14.35 -0.61 -16.91
N VAL A 104 15.21 -0.62 -15.88
CA VAL A 104 16.09 -1.75 -15.57
C VAL A 104 15.27 -2.99 -15.20
N GLN A 105 14.30 -2.84 -14.30
CA GLN A 105 13.47 -3.96 -13.85
C GLN A 105 12.62 -4.53 -14.99
N MET A 106 12.05 -3.67 -15.84
CA MET A 106 11.30 -4.10 -17.02
C MET A 106 12.17 -4.84 -18.01
N GLN A 107 13.42 -4.42 -18.22
CA GLN A 107 14.35 -5.15 -19.08
C GLN A 107 14.66 -6.53 -18.50
N TYR A 108 14.98 -6.60 -17.21
CA TYR A 108 15.24 -7.88 -16.54
C TYR A 108 14.01 -8.81 -16.55
N ALA A 109 12.81 -8.28 -16.36
CA ALA A 109 11.57 -9.06 -16.45
C ALA A 109 11.38 -9.66 -17.85
N LYS A 110 11.64 -8.88 -18.90
CA LYS A 110 11.59 -9.34 -20.30
C LYS A 110 12.62 -10.45 -20.55
N ASP A 111 13.85 -10.25 -20.09
CA ASP A 111 14.94 -11.23 -20.24
C ASP A 111 14.65 -12.53 -19.46
N ALA A 112 14.01 -12.41 -18.30
CA ALA A 112 13.56 -13.52 -17.47
C ALA A 112 12.31 -14.23 -18.01
N GLY A 113 11.77 -13.78 -19.16
CA GLY A 113 10.63 -14.38 -19.84
C GLY A 113 9.26 -14.07 -19.20
N ILE A 114 9.19 -13.09 -18.30
CA ILE A 114 7.95 -12.71 -17.61
C ILE A 114 7.08 -11.92 -18.59
N LYS A 115 5.88 -12.44 -18.85
CA LYS A 115 4.91 -11.84 -19.76
C LYS A 115 3.52 -11.90 -19.13
N VAL A 116 2.66 -10.99 -19.57
CA VAL A 116 1.24 -10.92 -19.19
C VAL A 116 0.45 -10.91 -20.48
N ASP A 117 -0.40 -11.90 -20.68
CA ASP A 117 -1.30 -11.96 -21.81
C ASP A 117 -2.52 -11.04 -21.62
N ASP A 118 -3.25 -10.78 -22.71
CA ASP A 118 -4.39 -9.86 -22.67
C ASP A 118 -5.54 -10.36 -21.80
N THR A 119 -5.68 -11.68 -21.63
CA THR A 119 -6.75 -12.24 -20.77
C THR A 119 -6.46 -11.97 -19.31
N GLN A 120 -5.21 -12.19 -18.87
CA GLN A 120 -4.76 -11.87 -17.52
C GLN A 120 -4.82 -10.37 -17.24
N LEU A 121 -4.48 -9.54 -18.23
CA LEU A 121 -4.59 -8.09 -18.15
C LEU A 121 -6.05 -7.65 -17.96
N ASP A 122 -6.97 -8.14 -18.78
CA ASP A 122 -8.39 -7.81 -18.71
C ASP A 122 -8.98 -8.17 -17.36
N GLN A 123 -8.70 -9.38 -16.86
CA GLN A 123 -9.15 -9.81 -15.55
C GLN A 123 -8.60 -8.93 -14.42
N SER A 124 -7.35 -8.47 -14.54
CA SER A 124 -6.75 -7.57 -13.56
C SER A 124 -7.40 -6.19 -13.58
N ILE A 125 -7.72 -5.67 -14.76
CA ILE A 125 -8.43 -4.39 -14.92
C ILE A 125 -9.85 -4.48 -14.37
N VAL A 126 -10.56 -5.59 -14.57
CA VAL A 126 -11.91 -5.80 -14.01
C VAL A 126 -11.85 -5.79 -12.48
N ARG A 127 -10.93 -6.54 -11.87
CA ARG A 127 -10.75 -6.54 -10.40
C ARG A 127 -10.43 -5.14 -9.88
N LEU A 128 -9.56 -4.41 -10.58
CA LEU A 128 -9.22 -3.04 -10.22
C LEU A 128 -10.46 -2.11 -10.27
N ALA A 129 -11.32 -2.26 -11.27
CA ALA A 129 -12.56 -1.49 -11.35
C ALA A 129 -13.52 -1.84 -10.20
N GLU A 130 -13.63 -3.13 -9.86
CA GLU A 130 -14.43 -3.64 -8.72
C GLU A 130 -13.92 -3.12 -7.37
N GLU A 131 -12.60 -3.10 -7.14
CA GLU A 131 -11.98 -2.53 -5.94
C GLU A 131 -12.31 -1.05 -5.78
N ASN A 132 -12.40 -0.35 -6.91
CA ASN A 132 -12.81 1.03 -7.02
C ASN A 132 -14.34 1.22 -6.99
N LYS A 133 -15.12 0.13 -6.89
CA LYS A 133 -16.59 0.13 -6.87
C LYS A 133 -17.21 0.75 -8.13
N LEU A 134 -16.52 0.67 -9.26
CA LEU A 134 -17.03 1.13 -10.55
C LEU A 134 -17.26 -0.04 -11.50
N PRO A 135 -18.34 -0.02 -12.30
CA PRO A 135 -18.45 -0.91 -13.44
C PRO A 135 -17.38 -0.54 -14.49
N LEU A 136 -16.88 -1.52 -15.23
CA LEU A 136 -15.77 -1.36 -16.19
C LEU A 136 -15.98 -0.20 -17.19
N ALA A 137 -17.19 -0.02 -17.70
CA ALA A 137 -17.50 1.06 -18.63
C ALA A 137 -17.34 2.45 -18.00
N ALA A 138 -17.79 2.63 -16.75
CA ALA A 138 -17.62 3.88 -16.01
C ALA A 138 -16.16 4.09 -15.62
N PHE A 139 -15.45 3.03 -15.26
CA PHE A 139 -14.03 3.06 -14.95
C PHE A 139 -13.21 3.55 -16.15
N ARG A 140 -13.46 2.99 -17.34
CA ARG A 140 -12.82 3.44 -18.59
C ARG A 140 -13.10 4.92 -18.87
N ALA A 141 -14.36 5.34 -18.77
CA ALA A 141 -14.73 6.74 -18.99
C ALA A 141 -14.04 7.69 -18.00
N ALA A 142 -13.84 7.26 -16.75
CA ALA A 142 -13.11 8.02 -15.75
C ALA A 142 -11.63 8.19 -16.13
N VAL A 143 -10.96 7.12 -16.57
CA VAL A 143 -9.57 7.16 -17.04
C VAL A 143 -9.41 8.09 -18.26
N GLU A 144 -10.30 7.97 -19.25
CA GLU A 144 -10.24 8.80 -20.46
C GLU A 144 -10.50 10.29 -20.16
N LYS A 145 -11.33 10.59 -19.14
CA LYS A 145 -11.58 11.96 -18.67
C LYS A 145 -10.33 12.62 -18.07
N GLU A 146 -9.40 11.84 -17.54
CA GLU A 146 -8.13 12.35 -17.01
C GLU A 146 -7.08 12.60 -18.11
N GLY A 147 -7.42 12.34 -19.37
CA GLY A 147 -6.55 12.60 -20.53
C GLY A 147 -5.61 11.44 -20.87
N VAL A 148 -5.83 10.24 -20.30
CA VAL A 148 -5.08 9.03 -20.63
C VAL A 148 -5.91 8.17 -21.57
N THR A 149 -5.33 7.76 -22.71
CA THR A 149 -6.03 6.86 -23.63
C THR A 149 -6.17 5.47 -23.01
N TRP A 150 -7.27 4.77 -23.30
CA TRP A 150 -7.49 3.42 -22.78
C TRP A 150 -6.35 2.45 -23.11
N ASN A 151 -5.77 2.54 -24.31
CA ASN A 151 -4.64 1.71 -24.71
C ASN A 151 -3.39 2.01 -23.88
N LYS A 152 -3.05 3.29 -23.69
CA LYS A 152 -1.90 3.68 -22.85
C LYS A 152 -2.08 3.17 -21.42
N PHE A 153 -3.28 3.33 -20.86
CA PHE A 153 -3.59 2.82 -19.53
C PHE A 153 -3.40 1.29 -19.45
N ARG A 154 -3.92 0.54 -20.42
CA ARG A 154 -3.74 -0.93 -20.47
C ARG A 154 -2.28 -1.34 -20.48
N GLU A 155 -1.44 -0.65 -21.26
CA GLU A 155 0.00 -0.91 -21.30
C GLU A 155 0.66 -0.63 -19.94
N GLU A 156 0.32 0.49 -19.29
CA GLU A 156 0.84 0.83 -17.96
C GLU A 156 0.46 -0.22 -16.91
N ILE A 157 -0.78 -0.73 -16.94
CA ILE A 157 -1.20 -1.84 -16.07
C ILE A 157 -0.41 -3.12 -16.39
N ARG A 158 -0.17 -3.41 -17.66
CA ARG A 158 0.60 -4.59 -18.06
C ARG A 158 2.02 -4.53 -17.50
N GLU A 159 2.69 -3.39 -17.63
CA GLU A 159 4.02 -3.16 -17.08
C GLU A 159 4.04 -3.35 -15.56
N GLU A 160 3.06 -2.81 -14.84
CA GLU A 160 2.96 -2.96 -13.39
C GLU A 160 2.77 -4.43 -12.97
N ILE A 161 1.92 -5.19 -13.66
CA ILE A 161 1.73 -6.63 -13.37
C ILE A 161 3.03 -7.40 -13.63
N ILE A 162 3.75 -7.10 -14.71
CA ILE A 162 5.05 -7.70 -15.01
C ILE A 162 6.05 -7.44 -13.88
N LEU A 163 6.14 -6.18 -13.41
CA LEU A 163 7.02 -5.81 -12.29
C LEU A 163 6.60 -6.46 -10.97
N ALA A 164 5.30 -6.63 -10.73
CA ALA A 164 4.79 -7.34 -9.57
C ALA A 164 5.20 -8.83 -9.60
N HIS A 165 5.02 -9.52 -10.72
CA HIS A 165 5.45 -10.91 -10.90
C HIS A 165 6.97 -11.06 -10.78
N LEU A 166 7.74 -10.10 -11.31
CA LEU A 166 9.19 -10.10 -11.15
C LEU A 166 9.58 -10.05 -9.67
N ARG A 167 8.96 -9.13 -8.92
CA ARG A 167 9.24 -8.96 -7.49
C ARG A 167 8.90 -10.21 -6.69
N GLU A 168 7.76 -10.84 -6.96
CA GLU A 168 7.36 -12.08 -6.31
C GLU A 168 8.39 -13.18 -6.54
N ARG A 169 8.81 -13.38 -7.80
CA ARG A 169 9.83 -14.37 -8.17
C ARG A 169 11.19 -14.11 -7.50
N GLU A 170 11.65 -12.86 -7.46
CA GLU A 170 12.96 -12.52 -6.88
C GLU A 170 12.96 -12.51 -5.35
N VAL A 171 11.82 -12.22 -4.71
CA VAL A 171 11.69 -12.22 -3.24
C VAL A 171 11.55 -13.65 -2.71
N GLU A 172 10.70 -14.48 -3.33
CA GLU A 172 10.48 -15.86 -2.89
C GLU A 172 11.76 -16.69 -2.94
N ASN A 173 12.59 -16.49 -3.97
CA ASN A 173 13.88 -17.20 -4.12
C ASN A 173 14.94 -16.81 -3.08
N ARG A 174 14.75 -15.71 -2.33
CA ARG A 174 15.75 -15.19 -1.38
C ARG A 174 15.36 -15.37 0.09
N ILE A 175 14.12 -15.76 0.39
CA ILE A 175 13.67 -15.95 1.77
C ILE A 175 13.99 -17.39 2.20
N ASN A 176 14.93 -17.53 3.14
CA ASN A 176 15.18 -18.78 3.85
C ASN A 176 14.68 -18.62 5.29
N VAL A 177 13.63 -19.35 5.67
CA VAL A 177 13.15 -19.41 7.05
C VAL A 177 13.70 -20.66 7.70
N SER A 178 14.35 -20.52 8.86
CA SER A 178 14.85 -21.67 9.62
C SER A 178 13.81 -22.19 10.60
N ASP A 179 13.81 -23.49 10.89
CA ASP A 179 12.90 -24.08 11.90
C ASP A 179 13.07 -23.41 13.27
N SER A 180 14.31 -23.05 13.64
CA SER A 180 14.60 -22.30 14.87
C SER A 180 13.98 -20.90 14.91
N GLU A 181 13.83 -20.24 13.75
CA GLU A 181 13.18 -18.94 13.66
C GLU A 181 11.65 -19.08 13.81
N ILE A 182 11.08 -20.16 13.27
CA ILE A 182 9.66 -20.51 13.46
C ILE A 182 9.37 -20.77 14.94
N ASP A 183 10.18 -21.61 15.60
CA ASP A 183 10.00 -21.95 17.02
C ASP A 183 10.13 -20.71 17.92
N ALA A 184 11.12 -19.84 17.63
CA ALA A 184 11.30 -18.59 18.35
C ALA A 184 10.10 -17.63 18.17
N GLN A 185 9.56 -17.51 16.95
CA GLN A 185 8.41 -16.66 16.68
C GLN A 185 7.12 -17.17 17.35
N ILE A 186 6.89 -18.49 17.35
CA ILE A 186 5.73 -19.11 18.01
C ILE A 186 5.80 -18.91 19.53
N ALA A 187 6.99 -19.06 20.13
CA ALA A 187 7.19 -18.79 21.55
C ALA A 187 6.89 -17.33 21.89
N GLU A 188 7.38 -16.39 21.08
CA GLU A 188 7.17 -14.94 21.29
C GLU A 188 5.70 -14.52 21.10
N GLU A 189 4.97 -15.12 20.16
CA GLU A 189 3.54 -14.85 19.94
C GLU A 189 2.68 -15.35 21.11
N ASN A 190 3.02 -16.50 21.68
CA ASN A 190 2.32 -17.05 22.86
C ASN A 190 2.54 -16.18 24.12
N GLU A 191 3.68 -15.52 24.24
CA GLU A 191 3.98 -14.60 25.36
C GLU A 191 3.32 -13.22 25.20
N ARG A 192 3.13 -12.73 23.97
CA ARG A 192 2.59 -11.40 23.66
C ARG A 192 1.06 -11.28 23.69
N GLY A 193 0.38 -12.20 24.40
CA GLY A 193 -1.07 -12.30 24.49
C GLY A 193 -1.82 -10.98 24.26
N GLY A 194 -2.42 -10.83 23.07
CA GLY A 194 -3.44 -9.80 22.81
C GLY A 194 -3.04 -8.54 22.01
N SER A 195 -1.80 -8.31 21.60
CA SER A 195 -1.46 -7.11 20.78
C SER A 195 -1.80 -7.24 19.27
N ALA A 196 -2.45 -8.32 18.86
CA ALA A 196 -2.75 -8.62 17.45
C ALA A 196 -3.76 -7.65 16.79
N GLN A 197 -4.39 -6.76 17.56
CA GLN A 197 -5.50 -5.92 17.09
C GLN A 197 -5.17 -4.44 16.91
N ASP A 198 -3.95 -4.01 17.23
CA ASP A 198 -3.51 -2.65 16.94
C ASP A 198 -3.15 -2.52 15.46
N GLU A 199 -3.71 -1.53 14.80
CA GLU A 199 -3.31 -1.07 13.47
C GLU A 199 -2.70 0.32 13.55
N PHE A 200 -1.56 0.47 12.90
CA PHE A 200 -0.86 1.73 12.76
C PHE A 200 -0.99 2.22 11.33
N GLN A 201 -1.35 3.49 11.16
CA GLN A 201 -1.16 4.20 9.90
C GLN A 201 0.23 4.83 9.93
N LEU A 202 1.09 4.44 9.01
CA LEU A 202 2.51 4.80 9.04
C LEU A 202 2.93 5.51 7.75
N ALA A 203 3.92 6.38 7.87
CA ALA A 203 4.71 6.84 6.75
C ALA A 203 6.20 6.64 7.05
N HIS A 204 7.03 6.41 6.04
CA HIS A 204 8.47 6.18 6.22
C HIS A 204 9.35 6.95 5.22
N ILE A 205 10.59 7.17 5.63
CA ILE A 205 11.68 7.68 4.78
C ILE A 205 12.80 6.68 4.85
N LEU A 206 13.13 6.06 3.72
CA LEU A 206 14.28 5.18 3.56
C LEU A 206 15.43 5.88 2.83
N ILE A 207 16.65 5.73 3.34
CA ILE A 207 17.90 5.91 2.58
C ILE A 207 18.60 4.56 2.49
N SER A 208 18.68 4.01 1.28
CA SER A 208 19.15 2.65 1.06
C SER A 208 20.66 2.54 1.22
N VAL A 209 21.10 1.46 1.86
CA VAL A 209 22.51 1.11 1.99
C VAL A 209 22.74 -0.22 1.27
N PRO A 210 23.59 -0.26 0.22
CA PRO A 210 23.95 -1.52 -0.42
C PRO A 210 24.59 -2.49 0.56
N GLU A 211 24.28 -3.79 0.42
CA GLU A 211 24.74 -4.85 1.32
C GLU A 211 26.29 -4.92 1.44
N ASN A 212 26.99 -4.57 0.36
CA ASN A 212 28.45 -4.51 0.28
C ASN A 212 29.00 -3.07 0.27
N ALA A 213 28.30 -2.12 0.89
CA ALA A 213 28.75 -0.72 0.93
C ALA A 213 30.04 -0.55 1.74
N SER A 214 30.98 0.25 1.22
CA SER A 214 32.17 0.65 1.98
C SER A 214 31.80 1.52 3.18
N PRO A 215 32.64 1.61 4.23
CA PRO A 215 32.38 2.46 5.39
C PRO A 215 32.13 3.93 5.03
N GLU A 216 32.80 4.43 4.00
CA GLU A 216 32.62 5.79 3.48
C GLU A 216 31.21 5.95 2.89
N ARG A 217 30.74 4.96 2.12
CA ARG A 217 29.38 4.98 1.57
C ARG A 217 28.34 4.91 2.68
N VAL A 218 28.53 4.07 3.70
CA VAL A 218 27.62 4.00 4.85
C VAL A 218 27.55 5.36 5.55
N THR A 219 28.69 6.01 5.77
CA THR A 219 28.78 7.34 6.39
C THR A 219 28.05 8.40 5.55
N GLN A 220 28.20 8.37 4.22
CA GLN A 220 27.47 9.28 3.31
C GLN A 220 25.95 9.07 3.39
N ARG A 221 25.49 7.82 3.40
CA ARG A 221 24.06 7.49 3.54
C ARG A 221 23.52 7.92 4.91
N GLN A 222 24.31 7.75 5.97
CA GLN A 222 23.97 8.23 7.31
C GLN A 222 23.84 9.76 7.37
N ARG A 223 24.73 10.50 6.71
CA ARG A 223 24.61 11.96 6.61
C ARG A 223 23.33 12.37 5.88
N LYS A 224 22.99 11.68 4.79
CA LYS A 224 21.77 11.97 4.02
C LYS A 224 20.48 11.77 4.84
N ILE A 225 20.38 10.70 5.63
CA ILE A 225 19.21 10.51 6.51
C ILE A 225 19.22 11.51 7.68
N GLN A 226 20.40 11.92 8.17
CA GLN A 226 20.51 12.97 9.18
C GLN A 226 20.01 14.31 8.65
N GLU A 227 20.38 14.68 7.42
CA GLU A 227 19.85 15.88 6.76
C GLU A 227 18.32 15.83 6.64
N ALA A 228 17.75 14.68 6.27
CA ALA A 228 16.30 14.50 6.24
C ALA A 228 15.65 14.71 7.62
N LEU A 229 16.25 14.15 8.68
CA LEU A 229 15.78 14.37 10.06
C LEU A 229 15.90 15.83 10.48
N ASP A 230 16.97 16.51 10.08
CA ASP A 230 17.18 17.93 10.39
C ASP A 230 16.14 18.82 9.71
N GLN A 231 15.68 18.47 8.49
CA GLN A 231 14.56 19.18 7.83
C GLN A 231 13.24 18.96 8.57
N LEU A 232 12.96 17.73 9.03
CA LEU A 232 11.79 17.45 9.86
C LEU A 232 11.81 18.24 11.17
N ASN A 233 12.97 18.35 11.82
CA ASN A 233 13.15 19.11 13.06
C ASN A 233 12.98 20.63 12.85
N LYS A 234 13.22 21.13 11.63
CA LYS A 234 12.95 22.52 11.23
C LYS A 234 11.48 22.79 10.92
N GLY A 235 10.62 21.77 10.98
CA GLY A 235 9.18 21.88 10.74
C GLY A 235 8.76 21.65 9.30
N MET A 236 9.61 21.09 8.45
CA MET A 236 9.20 20.65 7.11
C MET A 236 8.24 19.46 7.21
N GLU A 237 7.22 19.44 6.34
CA GLU A 237 6.23 18.37 6.34
C GLU A 237 6.83 17.01 5.95
N PHE A 238 6.39 15.95 6.61
CA PHE A 238 6.99 14.63 6.43
C PHE A 238 6.89 14.13 4.99
N ALA A 239 5.75 14.38 4.34
CA ALA A 239 5.52 13.98 2.95
C ALA A 239 6.46 14.73 1.98
N GLU A 240 6.79 15.99 2.26
CA GLU A 240 7.73 16.79 1.47
C GLU A 240 9.16 16.26 1.64
N VAL A 241 9.57 15.96 2.88
CA VAL A 241 10.87 15.34 3.16
C VAL A 241 10.97 13.97 2.50
N ALA A 242 9.90 13.16 2.55
CA ALA A 242 9.87 11.87 1.87
C ALA A 242 10.03 12.02 0.35
N ALA A 243 9.28 12.93 -0.28
CA ALA A 243 9.40 13.19 -1.72
C ALA A 243 10.77 13.75 -2.13
N THR A 244 11.48 14.42 -1.21
CA THR A 244 12.80 15.02 -1.46
C THR A 244 13.95 14.03 -1.26
N PHE A 245 13.92 13.31 -0.15
CA PHE A 245 15.08 12.53 0.33
C PHE A 245 14.91 11.03 0.16
N SER A 246 13.70 10.50 0.27
CA SER A 246 13.50 9.06 0.36
C SER A 246 13.78 8.34 -0.94
N GLU A 247 14.40 7.16 -0.82
CA GLU A 247 14.69 6.21 -1.88
C GLU A 247 13.69 5.02 -1.86
N ALA A 248 12.64 5.11 -1.05
CA ALA A 248 11.58 4.10 -1.00
C ALA A 248 10.66 4.19 -2.23
N PRO A 249 10.03 3.08 -2.67
CA PRO A 249 9.06 3.10 -3.78
C PRO A 249 7.88 4.07 -3.59
N ASP A 250 7.54 4.35 -2.35
CA ASP A 250 6.45 5.23 -1.90
C ASP A 250 6.91 6.66 -1.55
N ALA A 251 8.18 7.01 -1.80
CA ALA A 251 8.73 8.35 -1.57
C ALA A 251 7.88 9.47 -2.21
N LEU A 252 7.51 9.30 -3.48
CA LEU A 252 6.68 10.24 -4.24
C LEU A 252 5.18 10.17 -3.87
N LYS A 253 4.81 9.34 -2.89
CA LYS A 253 3.48 9.29 -2.26
C LYS A 253 3.54 9.76 -0.81
N GLY A 254 4.52 10.61 -0.49
CA GLY A 254 4.76 11.12 0.86
C GLY A 254 5.29 10.08 1.85
N GLY A 255 5.80 8.94 1.34
CA GLY A 255 6.25 7.82 2.16
C GLY A 255 5.10 7.04 2.81
N ASP A 256 3.86 7.17 2.33
CA ASP A 256 2.69 6.55 2.95
C ASP A 256 2.68 5.02 2.79
N LEU A 257 2.72 4.32 3.93
CA LEU A 257 2.62 2.86 4.02
C LEU A 257 1.18 2.37 4.25
N GLY A 258 0.26 3.29 4.54
CA GLY A 258 -1.13 3.03 4.88
C GLY A 258 -1.31 2.37 6.25
N TRP A 259 -2.52 1.84 6.47
CA TRP A 259 -2.88 1.08 7.67
C TRP A 259 -2.26 -0.31 7.63
N ARG A 260 -1.51 -0.66 8.68
CA ARG A 260 -0.85 -1.95 8.85
C ARG A 260 -1.11 -2.50 10.25
N PRO A 261 -1.52 -3.77 10.39
CA PRO A 261 -1.53 -4.44 11.68
C PRO A 261 -0.13 -4.45 12.29
N ALA A 262 -0.04 -4.13 13.59
CA ALA A 262 1.22 -4.11 14.32
C ALA A 262 1.98 -5.44 14.20
N ALA A 263 1.24 -6.56 14.23
CA ALA A 263 1.78 -7.92 14.08
C ALA A 263 2.39 -8.22 12.69
N ARG A 264 2.11 -7.39 11.68
CA ARG A 264 2.66 -7.55 10.31
C ARG A 264 3.81 -6.59 10.01
N LEU A 265 4.20 -5.78 10.98
CA LEU A 265 5.33 -4.87 10.83
C LEU A 265 6.62 -5.56 11.27
N PRO A 266 7.76 -5.23 10.65
CA PRO A 266 9.06 -5.60 11.20
C PRO A 266 9.16 -5.15 12.66
N SER A 267 9.79 -5.97 13.51
CA SER A 267 9.94 -5.69 14.95
C SER A 267 10.55 -4.31 15.21
N LEU A 268 11.54 -3.91 14.40
CA LEU A 268 12.14 -2.57 14.43
C LEU A 268 11.10 -1.45 14.29
N PHE A 269 10.11 -1.62 13.40
CA PHE A 269 9.08 -0.61 13.15
C PHE A 269 7.96 -0.68 14.19
N ALA A 270 7.50 -1.88 14.56
CA ALA A 270 6.49 -2.05 15.60
C ALA A 270 6.96 -1.45 16.94
N ASN A 271 8.23 -1.69 17.31
CA ASN A 271 8.83 -1.16 18.54
C ASN A 271 9.04 0.35 18.52
N ALA A 272 9.26 0.95 17.34
CA ALA A 272 9.33 2.39 17.19
C ALA A 272 7.92 3.01 17.24
N ALA A 273 7.00 2.49 16.42
CA ALA A 273 5.62 2.99 16.31
C ALA A 273 4.85 2.92 17.64
N SER A 274 5.05 1.88 18.44
CA SER A 274 4.38 1.73 19.74
C SER A 274 4.74 2.80 20.77
N LYS A 275 5.89 3.46 20.60
CA LYS A 275 6.39 4.53 21.47
C LYS A 275 6.00 5.93 21.01
N LEU A 276 5.53 6.06 19.76
CA LEU A 276 5.14 7.32 19.15
C LEU A 276 3.67 7.65 19.44
N LYS A 277 3.36 8.93 19.50
CA LYS A 277 1.98 9.43 19.43
C LYS A 277 1.60 9.75 17.99
N PRO A 278 0.31 9.72 17.61
CA PRO A 278 -0.14 10.18 16.30
C PRO A 278 0.40 11.59 16.00
N GLY A 279 0.99 11.75 14.82
CA GLY A 279 1.69 12.95 14.36
C GLY A 279 3.20 12.94 14.58
N GLU A 280 3.72 12.13 15.51
CA GLU A 280 5.15 12.07 15.83
C GLU A 280 5.94 11.17 14.87
N TYR A 281 7.24 11.44 14.73
CA TYR A 281 8.18 10.61 13.99
C TYR A 281 9.35 10.15 14.87
N SER A 282 9.95 9.02 14.50
CA SER A 282 11.07 8.41 15.20
C SER A 282 12.38 9.15 14.94
N GLY A 283 13.40 8.83 15.73
CA GLY A 283 14.79 9.04 15.32
C GLY A 283 15.19 8.14 14.15
N ILE A 284 16.48 8.15 13.81
CA ILE A 284 17.03 7.29 12.76
C ILE A 284 17.07 5.83 13.24
N LEU A 285 16.38 4.95 12.53
CA LEU A 285 16.39 3.51 12.74
C LEU A 285 17.36 2.87 11.74
N ARG A 286 18.28 2.03 12.21
CA ARG A 286 19.20 1.29 11.34
C ARG A 286 18.71 -0.13 11.14
N SER A 287 18.74 -0.58 9.90
CA SER A 287 18.42 -1.94 9.48
C SER A 287 19.46 -2.45 8.47
N PRO A 288 19.43 -3.73 8.07
CA PRO A 288 20.32 -4.25 7.05
C PRO A 288 20.20 -3.55 5.68
N ASN A 289 19.00 -3.09 5.30
CA ASN A 289 18.76 -2.48 3.98
C ASN A 289 18.97 -0.95 3.97
N GLY A 290 19.28 -0.34 5.12
CA GLY A 290 19.58 1.08 5.22
C GLY A 290 19.06 1.76 6.48
N PHE A 291 18.87 3.07 6.36
CA PHE A 291 18.42 3.93 7.44
C PHE A 291 16.98 4.40 7.21
N HIS A 292 16.19 4.43 8.28
CA HIS A 292 14.76 4.71 8.24
C HIS A 292 14.38 5.81 9.23
N ILE A 293 13.40 6.63 8.87
CA ILE A 293 12.63 7.47 9.80
C ILE A 293 11.16 7.08 9.64
N LEU A 294 10.46 6.82 10.74
CA LEU A 294 9.07 6.37 10.74
C LEU A 294 8.18 7.43 11.38
N LYS A 295 7.08 7.82 10.72
CA LYS A 295 6.03 8.67 11.29
C LYS A 295 4.80 7.84 11.60
N LEU A 296 4.27 8.00 12.82
CA LEU A 296 2.97 7.48 13.18
C LEU A 296 1.92 8.50 12.75
N VAL A 297 1.19 8.24 11.67
CA VAL A 297 0.11 9.11 11.20
C VAL A 297 -1.09 8.99 12.13
N ASN A 298 -1.50 7.75 12.42
CA ASN A 298 -2.64 7.46 13.26
C ASN A 298 -2.54 6.05 13.86
N ARG A 299 -3.29 5.78 14.91
CA ARG A 299 -3.39 4.47 15.56
C ARG A 299 -4.84 4.15 15.83
N ARG A 300 -5.24 2.91 15.54
CA ARG A 300 -6.52 2.37 15.99
C ARG A 300 -6.27 0.99 16.58
N GLY A 301 -6.78 0.76 17.79
CA GLY A 301 -6.96 -0.59 18.29
C GLY A 301 -8.38 -1.02 17.94
N SER A 302 -8.60 -2.28 17.59
CA SER A 302 -9.95 -2.81 17.80
C SER A 302 -10.25 -2.73 19.28
N GLU A 303 -11.46 -2.28 19.65
CA GLU A 303 -11.98 -2.51 20.99
C GLU A 303 -11.67 -3.96 21.38
N ALA A 304 -11.16 -4.17 22.60
CA ALA A 304 -10.87 -5.50 23.11
C ALA A 304 -12.02 -6.44 22.69
N PRO A 305 -11.75 -7.59 22.06
CA PRO A 305 -12.80 -8.45 21.56
C PRO A 305 -13.80 -8.67 22.69
N ALA A 306 -15.07 -8.35 22.43
CA ALA A 306 -16.12 -8.46 23.44
C ALA A 306 -15.98 -9.81 24.15
N PRO A 307 -16.01 -9.85 25.49
CA PRO A 307 -15.73 -11.07 26.22
C PRO A 307 -16.62 -12.19 25.69
N ILE A 308 -16.01 -13.19 25.05
CA ILE A 308 -16.74 -14.37 24.59
C ILE A 308 -17.12 -15.12 25.86
N THR A 309 -18.40 -15.06 26.21
CA THR A 309 -18.92 -15.79 27.37
C THR A 309 -18.88 -17.28 27.04
N GLN A 310 -17.98 -18.01 27.67
CA GLN A 310 -17.92 -19.46 27.57
C GLN A 310 -18.77 -20.08 28.69
N PHE A 311 -19.56 -21.10 28.36
CA PHE A 311 -20.34 -21.84 29.32
C PHE A 311 -19.72 -23.22 29.54
N HIS A 312 -19.46 -23.57 30.81
CA HIS A 312 -19.08 -24.93 31.19
C HIS A 312 -20.34 -25.71 31.59
N VAL A 313 -20.95 -26.39 30.61
CA VAL A 313 -22.21 -27.14 30.81
C VAL A 313 -21.91 -28.64 30.94
N ARG A 314 -22.56 -29.29 31.90
CA ARG A 314 -22.61 -30.75 32.02
C ARG A 314 -24.02 -31.21 31.69
N GLN A 315 -24.16 -32.23 30.82
CA GLN A 315 -25.47 -32.80 30.44
C GLN A 315 -25.43 -34.33 30.54
N ILE A 316 -26.56 -34.93 30.89
CA ILE A 316 -26.79 -36.37 30.79
C ILE A 316 -27.75 -36.57 29.61
N LEU A 317 -27.26 -37.18 28.53
CA LEU A 317 -28.06 -37.44 27.33
C LEU A 317 -28.70 -38.84 27.41
N VAL A 318 -30.03 -38.88 27.54
CA VAL A 318 -30.80 -40.13 27.38
C VAL A 318 -31.25 -40.22 25.91
N LYS A 319 -30.60 -41.08 25.12
CA LYS A 319 -30.96 -41.30 23.72
C LYS A 319 -32.29 -42.05 23.64
N THR A 320 -33.22 -41.56 22.83
CA THR A 320 -34.42 -42.29 22.43
C THR A 320 -34.15 -43.05 21.13
N ASN A 321 -34.68 -44.26 21.00
CA ASN A 321 -34.77 -45.01 19.74
C ASN A 321 -36.22 -45.00 19.24
N ALA A 322 -36.42 -45.05 17.93
CA ALA A 322 -37.75 -44.96 17.31
C ALA A 322 -38.71 -46.11 17.69
N GLU A 323 -38.18 -47.17 18.31
CA GLU A 323 -38.93 -48.36 18.73
C GLU A 323 -39.24 -48.40 20.24
N ALA A 324 -38.68 -47.50 21.07
CA ALA A 324 -38.99 -47.44 22.49
C ALA A 324 -40.02 -46.36 22.81
N ASP A 325 -40.77 -46.59 23.90
CA ASP A 325 -41.75 -45.65 24.43
C ASP A 325 -41.03 -44.35 24.90
N PRO A 326 -41.38 -43.17 24.36
CA PRO A 326 -40.87 -41.88 24.84
C PRO A 326 -41.01 -41.69 26.36
N ASN A 327 -42.01 -42.31 26.98
CA ASN A 327 -42.21 -42.25 28.43
C ASN A 327 -41.08 -42.93 29.22
N GLU A 328 -40.40 -43.92 28.65
CA GLU A 328 -39.29 -44.61 29.30
C GLU A 328 -38.08 -43.67 29.45
N ALA A 329 -37.76 -42.90 28.40
CA ALA A 329 -36.71 -41.90 28.45
C ALA A 329 -37.04 -40.76 29.43
N ILE A 330 -38.31 -40.35 29.50
CA ILE A 330 -38.78 -39.35 30.47
C ILE A 330 -38.64 -39.90 31.90
N ASN A 331 -39.09 -41.11 32.18
CA ASN A 331 -38.96 -41.72 33.50
C ASN A 331 -37.49 -41.88 33.90
N LYS A 332 -36.62 -42.24 32.95
CA LYS A 332 -35.18 -42.35 33.17
C LYS A 332 -34.54 -41.01 33.49
N ILE A 333 -34.82 -39.94 32.73
CA ILE A 333 -34.26 -38.62 33.04
C ILE A 333 -34.84 -38.05 34.35
N SER A 334 -36.13 -38.28 34.64
CA SER A 334 -36.76 -37.86 35.89
C SER A 334 -36.18 -38.57 37.11
N SER A 335 -35.91 -39.87 37.03
CA SER A 335 -35.26 -40.62 38.11
C SER A 335 -33.81 -40.18 38.35
N LEU A 336 -33.05 -39.90 37.28
CA LEU A 336 -31.70 -39.34 37.38
C LEU A 336 -31.72 -37.95 38.01
N ASN A 337 -32.69 -37.11 37.65
CA ASN A 337 -32.87 -35.79 38.27
C ASN A 337 -33.24 -35.89 39.76
N ALA A 338 -34.11 -36.83 40.14
CA ALA A 338 -34.46 -37.06 41.55
C ALA A 338 -33.25 -37.52 42.37
N ARG A 339 -32.39 -38.37 41.81
CA ARG A 339 -31.12 -38.81 42.44
C ARG A 339 -30.10 -37.67 42.56
N LEU A 340 -29.98 -36.82 41.53
CA LEU A 340 -29.18 -35.60 41.58
C LEU A 340 -29.65 -34.66 42.70
N LEU A 341 -30.96 -34.40 42.80
CA LEU A 341 -31.55 -33.57 43.86
C LEU A 341 -31.40 -34.21 45.26
N GLY A 342 -31.31 -35.54 45.32
CA GLY A 342 -31.02 -36.31 46.54
C GLY A 342 -29.55 -36.28 46.98
N GLY A 343 -28.67 -35.60 46.25
CA GLY A 343 -27.26 -35.40 46.61
C GLY A 343 -26.27 -36.38 45.97
N GLU A 344 -26.70 -37.18 45.00
CA GLU A 344 -25.79 -38.05 44.25
C GLU A 344 -24.94 -37.26 43.23
N ASP A 345 -23.68 -37.68 43.04
CA ASP A 345 -22.72 -36.98 42.19
C ASP A 345 -23.10 -37.06 40.69
N PHE A 346 -23.07 -35.91 40.01
CA PHE A 346 -23.40 -35.82 38.58
C PHE A 346 -22.44 -36.63 37.71
N GLY A 347 -21.14 -36.65 38.04
CA GLY A 347 -20.15 -37.41 37.27
C GLY A 347 -20.45 -38.90 37.27
N LYS A 348 -20.90 -39.45 38.40
CA LYS A 348 -21.33 -40.86 38.52
C LYS A 348 -22.63 -41.20 37.79
N LEU A 349 -23.51 -40.21 37.61
CA LEU A 349 -24.79 -40.40 36.90
C LEU A 349 -24.67 -40.18 35.39
N ALA A 350 -23.60 -39.48 34.95
CA ALA A 350 -23.33 -39.16 33.55
C ALA A 350 -22.50 -40.23 32.82
N THR A 351 -21.94 -41.21 33.52
CA THR A 351 -21.31 -42.42 32.97
C THR A 351 -22.35 -43.46 32.63
#